data_AF-A0A7S1ECH5-F1
#
_entry.id   AF-A0A7S1ECH5-F1
#
_cell.length_a   1.000
_cell.length_b   1.000
_cell.length_c   1.000
_cell.angle_alpha   90.00
_cell.angle_beta   90.00
_cell.angle_gamma   90.00
#
_symmetry.space_group_name_H-M   'P 1'
#
loop_
_entity.id
_entity.type
_entity.pdbx_description
1 polymer ?
#
loop_
_entity_poly.entity_id
_entity_poly.type
_entity_poly.pdbx_seq_one_letter_code
_entity_poly.pdbx_strand_id
1 'polypeptide(L)'
;APPRQLTQSLSKEIDPQELVDASIVRFRSFDGLVIPSVFMLPKEASPSHKVPAIVWVHGGPGGQTMRGYSALMQYFVNNGYAVLGINNRGSTGYGKSFFTADDGKHGREPLWDCVE
;
A
#
# COMPACT_ATOMS: atom_id res chain seq x y z
N ALA A 1 -6.02 0.84 -30.74
CA ALA A 1 -6.47 2.19 -30.33
C ALA A 1 -6.15 2.40 -28.86
N PRO A 2 -5.80 3.61 -28.40
CA PRO A 2 -5.64 3.87 -26.97
C PRO A 2 -6.98 3.64 -26.23
N PRO A 3 -6.93 3.28 -24.94
CA PRO A 3 -8.16 3.17 -24.14
C PRO A 3 -8.92 4.51 -24.14
N ARG A 4 -10.25 4.45 -24.33
CA ARG A 4 -11.15 5.61 -24.28
C ARG A 4 -11.91 5.61 -22.97
N GLN A 5 -11.80 6.69 -22.19
CA GLN A 5 -12.60 6.88 -20.98
C GLN A 5 -14.08 7.02 -21.35
N LEU A 6 -14.95 6.26 -20.69
CA LEU A 6 -16.40 6.28 -20.92
C LEU A 6 -17.17 6.99 -19.81
N THR A 7 -16.63 7.01 -18.59
CA THR A 7 -17.30 7.54 -17.41
C THR A 7 -16.44 8.57 -16.68
N GLN A 8 -17.10 9.52 -16.01
CA GLN A 8 -16.50 10.46 -15.06
C GLN A 8 -17.07 10.17 -13.67
N SER A 9 -16.55 9.14 -13.02
CA SER A 9 -17.11 8.60 -11.77
C SER A 9 -16.59 9.29 -10.50
N LEU A 10 -15.54 10.10 -10.59
CA LEU A 10 -15.03 10.88 -9.45
C LEU A 10 -15.98 12.05 -9.17
N SER A 11 -16.29 12.31 -7.90
CA SER A 11 -17.08 13.49 -7.51
C SER A 11 -16.40 14.76 -8.03
N LYS A 12 -17.20 15.71 -8.53
CA LYS A 12 -16.70 17.02 -8.97
C LYS A 12 -16.13 17.87 -7.82
N GLU A 13 -16.46 17.52 -6.58
CA GLU A 13 -15.94 18.17 -5.38
C GLU A 13 -14.51 17.72 -5.04
N ILE A 14 -14.03 16.62 -5.62
CA ILE A 14 -12.65 16.16 -5.43
C ILE A 14 -11.77 16.85 -6.46
N ASP A 15 -10.91 17.75 -5.99
CA ASP A 15 -9.83 18.30 -6.82
C ASP A 15 -8.76 17.21 -7.04
N PRO A 16 -8.51 16.77 -8.28
CA PRO A 16 -7.47 15.77 -8.56
C PRO A 16 -6.08 16.23 -8.15
N GLN A 17 -5.83 17.55 -8.08
CA GLN A 17 -4.55 18.09 -7.61
C GLN A 17 -4.34 17.79 -6.13
N GLU A 18 -5.40 17.61 -5.35
CA GLU A 18 -5.37 17.26 -3.93
C GLU A 18 -5.27 15.76 -3.66
N LEU A 19 -5.27 14.92 -4.70
CA LEU A 19 -4.97 13.50 -4.53
C LEU A 19 -3.47 13.29 -4.38
N VAL A 20 -3.12 12.30 -3.55
CA VAL A 20 -1.74 11.87 -3.38
C VAL A 20 -1.47 10.66 -4.27
N ASP A 21 -0.37 10.69 -4.99
CA ASP A 21 0.09 9.55 -5.78
C ASP A 21 0.74 8.48 -4.90
N ALA A 22 0.50 7.22 -5.27
CA ALA A 22 1.12 6.09 -4.59
C ALA A 22 2.43 5.69 -5.28
N SER A 23 3.47 5.48 -4.47
CA SER A 23 4.77 4.94 -4.87
C SER A 23 4.90 3.46 -4.47
N ILE A 24 5.82 2.72 -5.11
CA ILE A 24 6.18 1.37 -4.64
C ILE A 24 7.51 1.46 -3.92
N VAL A 25 7.52 1.05 -2.66
CA VAL A 25 8.73 0.89 -1.85
C VAL A 25 9.02 -0.59 -1.63
N ARG A 26 10.28 -0.91 -1.33
CA ARG A 26 10.74 -2.26 -1.05
C ARG A 26 11.73 -2.23 0.10
N PHE A 27 11.59 -3.14 1.04
CA PHE A 27 12.50 -3.31 2.17
C PHE A 27 12.75 -4.79 2.42
N ARG A 28 13.81 -5.10 3.18
CA ARG A 28 14.13 -6.48 3.57
C ARG A 28 13.47 -6.78 4.91
N SER A 29 12.78 -7.91 4.99
CA SER A 29 12.21 -8.46 6.22
C SER A 29 13.28 -9.17 7.05
N PHE A 30 12.88 -9.71 8.20
CA PHE A 30 13.71 -10.40 9.20
C PHE A 30 14.60 -11.52 8.62
N ASP A 31 14.18 -12.19 7.55
CA ASP A 31 14.89 -13.29 6.87
C ASP A 31 15.53 -12.87 5.52
N GLY A 32 15.56 -11.55 5.25
CA GLY A 32 16.11 -11.00 4.01
C GLY A 32 15.16 -11.06 2.81
N LEU A 33 13.97 -11.65 2.95
CA LEU A 33 12.93 -11.60 1.92
C LEU A 33 12.56 -10.13 1.64
N VAL A 34 12.48 -9.75 0.36
CA VAL A 34 12.14 -8.39 -0.03
C VAL A 34 10.63 -8.23 -0.07
N ILE A 35 10.10 -7.34 0.77
CA ILE A 35 8.67 -7.04 0.86
C ILE A 35 8.36 -5.82 -0.01
N PRO A 36 7.53 -5.97 -1.06
CA PRO A 36 7.00 -4.85 -1.82
C PRO A 36 5.86 -4.18 -1.04
N SER A 37 5.72 -2.87 -1.15
CA SER A 37 4.63 -2.15 -0.49
C SER A 37 4.23 -0.91 -1.27
N VAL A 38 2.96 -0.55 -1.17
CA VAL A 38 2.42 0.69 -1.72
C VAL A 38 2.55 1.76 -0.64
N PHE A 39 3.16 2.89 -0.98
CA PHE A 39 3.41 3.98 -0.03
C PHE A 39 2.83 5.29 -0.52
N MET A 40 2.04 5.94 0.32
CA MET A 40 1.48 7.26 0.10
C MET A 40 1.95 8.20 1.21
N LEU A 41 2.51 9.34 0.82
CA LEU A 41 3.07 10.32 1.73
C LEU A 41 2.25 11.62 1.62
N PRO A 42 1.67 12.13 2.72
CA PRO A 42 0.96 13.41 2.71
C PRO A 42 1.86 14.53 2.21
N LYS A 43 1.28 15.51 1.49
CA LYS A 43 2.04 16.56 0.79
C LYS A 43 2.83 17.45 1.76
N GLU A 44 2.35 17.61 2.98
CA GLU A 44 2.97 18.39 4.05
C GLU A 44 4.16 17.67 4.72
N ALA A 45 4.29 16.35 4.53
CA ALA A 45 5.40 15.61 5.12
C ALA A 45 6.73 15.97 4.47
N SER A 46 7.75 16.12 5.32
CA SER A 46 9.12 16.40 4.90
C SER A 46 10.11 15.87 5.94
N PRO A 47 11.42 15.83 5.67
CA PRO A 47 12.41 15.43 6.68
C PRO A 47 12.35 16.25 7.97
N SER A 48 11.94 17.52 7.89
CA SER A 48 11.74 18.42 9.04
C SER A 48 10.30 18.44 9.59
N HIS A 49 9.34 17.82 8.90
CA HIS A 49 7.94 17.75 9.29
C HIS A 49 7.46 16.30 9.27
N LYS A 50 7.66 15.61 10.38
CA LYS A 50 7.24 14.21 10.56
C LYS A 50 5.73 14.14 10.75
N VAL A 51 5.12 13.10 10.20
CA VAL A 51 3.69 12.84 10.26
C VAL A 51 3.42 11.48 10.93
N PRO A 52 2.24 11.26 11.54
CA PRO A 52 1.83 9.93 11.95
C PRO A 52 1.76 8.98 10.74
N ALA A 53 1.94 7.68 10.99
CA ALA A 53 1.91 6.66 9.95
C ALA A 53 0.91 5.55 10.27
N ILE A 54 0.28 5.02 9.22
CA ILE A 54 -0.62 3.87 9.24
C ILE A 54 0.04 2.74 8.47
N VAL A 55 0.20 1.59 9.11
CA VAL A 55 0.51 0.33 8.44
C VAL A 55 -0.82 -0.30 8.02
N TRP A 56 -1.09 -0.28 6.73
CA TRP A 56 -2.32 -0.80 6.14
C TRP A 56 -2.12 -2.25 5.72
N VAL A 57 -2.59 -3.17 6.55
CA VAL A 57 -2.58 -4.61 6.26
C VAL A 57 -3.86 -4.96 5.49
N HIS A 58 -3.72 -5.41 4.24
CA HIS A 58 -4.86 -5.78 3.41
C HIS A 58 -5.50 -7.09 3.87
N GLY A 59 -6.77 -7.34 3.49
CA GLY A 59 -7.40 -8.64 3.67
C GLY A 59 -6.74 -9.71 2.78
N GLY A 60 -6.71 -10.97 3.21
CA GLY A 60 -5.90 -12.00 2.56
C GLY A 60 -5.81 -13.29 3.36
N PRO A 61 -4.96 -14.25 2.94
CA PRO A 61 -3.57 -13.98 2.58
C PRO A 61 -3.33 -13.54 1.13
N GLY A 62 -4.11 -14.06 0.17
CA GLY A 62 -3.90 -13.81 -1.26
C GLY A 62 -4.33 -12.43 -1.79
N GLY A 63 -4.63 -11.48 -0.91
CA GLY A 63 -4.89 -10.10 -1.32
C GLY A 63 -3.61 -9.37 -1.70
N GLN A 64 -3.76 -8.11 -2.10
CA GLN A 64 -2.66 -7.16 -2.21
C GLN A 64 -3.22 -5.73 -2.18
N THR A 65 -2.42 -4.81 -1.66
CA THR A 65 -2.58 -3.38 -1.94
C THR A 65 -1.95 -3.07 -3.30
N MET A 66 -2.68 -2.39 -4.17
CA MET A 66 -2.22 -2.02 -5.52
C MET A 66 -2.16 -0.50 -5.68
N ARG A 67 -1.45 -0.04 -6.71
CA ARG A 67 -1.59 1.34 -7.18
C ARG A 67 -2.93 1.48 -7.87
N GLY A 68 -3.84 2.20 -7.24
CA GLY A 68 -5.19 2.47 -7.72
C GLY A 68 -5.87 3.47 -6.80
N TYR A 69 -7.02 3.98 -7.21
CA TYR A 69 -7.79 4.89 -6.36
C TYR A 69 -8.41 4.12 -5.19
N SER A 70 -8.13 4.57 -3.97
CA SER A 70 -8.78 4.13 -2.73
C SER A 70 -9.24 5.36 -1.98
N ALA A 71 -10.56 5.58 -1.91
CA ALA A 71 -11.14 6.74 -1.23
C ALA A 71 -10.70 6.81 0.24
N LEU A 72 -10.55 5.66 0.90
CA LEU A 72 -10.16 5.58 2.31
C LEU A 72 -8.67 5.88 2.53
N MET A 73 -7.78 5.39 1.65
CA MET A 73 -6.36 5.76 1.75
C MET A 73 -6.14 7.23 1.39
N GLN A 74 -6.87 7.75 0.39
CA GLN A 74 -6.87 9.19 0.06
C GLN A 74 -7.39 10.02 1.24
N TYR A 75 -8.41 9.55 1.95
CA TYR A 75 -8.90 10.22 3.15
C TYR A 75 -7.82 10.30 4.23
N PHE A 76 -7.15 9.18 4.56
CA PHE A 76 -6.10 9.19 5.58
C PHE A 76 -4.92 10.08 5.19
N VAL A 77 -4.44 9.95 3.95
CA VAL A 77 -3.28 10.72 3.50
C VAL A 77 -3.60 12.22 3.40
N ASN A 78 -4.80 12.61 3.02
CA ASN A 78 -5.21 14.02 3.03
C ASN A 78 -5.51 14.56 4.44
N ASN A 79 -5.55 13.71 5.46
CA ASN A 79 -5.62 14.09 6.87
C ASN A 79 -4.26 13.97 7.59
N GLY A 80 -3.17 13.96 6.82
CA GLY A 80 -1.81 14.04 7.35
C GLY A 80 -1.25 12.71 7.87
N TYR A 81 -1.79 11.57 7.44
CA TYR A 81 -1.21 10.25 7.76
C TYR A 81 -0.40 9.72 6.58
N ALA A 82 0.86 9.34 6.80
CA ALA A 82 1.55 8.49 5.85
C ALA A 82 0.90 7.09 5.85
N VAL A 83 0.66 6.50 4.68
CA VAL A 83 0.01 5.19 4.55
C VAL A 83 0.95 4.22 3.85
N LEU A 84 1.33 3.15 4.54
CA LEU A 84 2.10 2.04 3.98
C LEU A 84 1.18 0.82 3.82
N GLY A 85 0.67 0.60 2.61
CA GLY A 85 0.00 -0.64 2.22
C GLY A 85 1.00 -1.76 2.04
N ILE A 86 1.25 -2.50 3.12
CA ILE A 86 2.22 -3.59 3.11
C ILE A 86 1.64 -4.80 2.37
N ASN A 87 2.44 -5.34 1.45
CA ASN A 87 2.13 -6.61 0.78
C ASN A 87 3.08 -7.68 1.33
N ASN A 88 2.80 -8.12 2.56
CA ASN A 88 3.56 -9.15 3.27
C ASN A 88 3.64 -10.46 2.47
N ARG A 89 4.56 -11.35 2.84
CA ARG A 89 4.66 -12.68 2.22
C ARG A 89 3.28 -13.36 2.23
N GLY A 90 2.92 -14.00 1.12
CA GLY A 90 1.55 -14.49 0.86
C GLY A 90 0.71 -13.60 -0.06
N SER A 91 1.03 -12.31 -0.22
CA SER A 91 0.29 -11.44 -1.16
C SER A 91 0.41 -11.89 -2.61
N THR A 92 -0.63 -11.63 -3.41
CA THR A 92 -0.60 -11.88 -4.87
C THR A 92 0.20 -10.82 -5.62
N GLY A 93 0.55 -11.11 -6.89
CA GLY A 93 1.24 -10.16 -7.78
C GLY A 93 2.77 -10.26 -7.80
N TYR A 94 3.37 -11.10 -6.95
CA TYR A 94 4.83 -11.19 -6.78
C TYR A 94 5.42 -12.58 -7.09
N GLY A 95 4.66 -13.42 -7.79
CA GLY A 95 5.07 -14.76 -8.20
C GLY A 95 4.72 -15.85 -7.19
N LYS A 96 4.72 -17.11 -7.66
CA LYS A 96 4.24 -18.26 -6.88
C LYS A 96 5.00 -18.47 -5.58
N SER A 97 6.33 -18.31 -5.61
CA SER A 97 7.17 -18.51 -4.41
C SER A 97 6.86 -17.49 -3.31
N PHE A 98 6.52 -16.25 -3.66
CA PHE A 98 6.12 -15.23 -2.68
C PHE A 98 4.70 -15.50 -2.17
N PHE A 99 3.79 -15.90 -3.07
CA PHE A 99 2.40 -16.18 -2.76
C PHE A 99 2.22 -17.38 -1.81
N THR A 100 3.06 -18.41 -1.89
CA THR A 100 2.99 -19.59 -1.01
C THR A 100 3.88 -19.47 0.23
N ALA A 101 4.51 -18.31 0.46
CA ALA A 101 5.50 -18.15 1.53
C ALA A 101 4.87 -18.05 2.94
N ASP A 102 3.55 -17.83 3.01
CA ASP A 102 2.77 -17.79 4.25
C ASP A 102 2.10 -19.13 4.60
N ASP A 103 2.17 -20.13 3.71
CA ASP A 103 1.53 -21.44 3.90
C ASP A 103 1.97 -22.07 5.23
N GLY A 104 0.99 -22.32 6.11
CA GLY A 104 1.21 -22.88 7.45
C GLY A 104 1.87 -21.94 8.47
N LYS A 105 1.97 -20.64 8.16
CA LYS A 105 2.74 -19.65 8.95
C LYS A 105 1.95 -18.41 9.36
N HIS A 106 0.62 -18.43 9.20
CA HIS A 106 -0.26 -17.30 9.54
C HIS A 106 -0.09 -16.86 11.01
N GLY A 107 -0.07 -15.55 11.24
CA GLY A 107 0.16 -14.95 12.56
C GLY A 107 1.62 -15.01 13.05
N ARG A 108 2.54 -15.55 12.25
CA ARG A 108 3.98 -15.58 12.55
C ARG A 108 4.78 -14.82 11.51
N GLU A 109 5.27 -15.48 10.47
CA GLU A 109 6.19 -14.85 9.51
C GLU A 109 5.54 -13.69 8.73
N PRO A 110 4.28 -13.79 8.25
CA PRO A 110 3.62 -12.65 7.62
C PRO A 110 3.34 -11.50 8.59
N LEU A 111 3.20 -11.78 9.90
CA LEU A 111 3.09 -10.74 10.92
C LEU A 111 4.44 -10.05 11.11
N TRP A 112 5.54 -10.81 11.15
CA TRP A 112 6.89 -10.27 11.28
C TRP A 112 7.28 -9.36 10.11
N ASP A 113 6.83 -9.66 8.89
CA ASP A 113 7.00 -8.73 7.75
C ASP A 113 6.43 -7.33 8.02
N CYS A 114 5.41 -7.22 8.89
CA CYS A 114 4.74 -5.96 9.22
C CYS A 114 5.36 -5.21 10.40
N VAL A 115 6.12 -5.87 11.28
CA VAL A 115 6.53 -5.29 12.58
C VAL A 115 8.04 -5.33 12.83
N GLU A 116 8.80 -6.15 12.11
CA GLU A 116 10.27 -6.27 12.24
C GLU A 116 10.99 -5.59 11.07
#